data_AF-A0A939JJA7-F1
#
_entry.id   AF-A0A939JJA7-F1
#
_cell.length_a   1.000
_cell.length_b   1.000
_cell.length_c   1.000
_cell.angle_alpha   90.00
_cell.angle_beta   90.00
_cell.angle_gamma   90.00
#
_symmetry.space_group_name_H-M   'P 1'
#
loop_
_entity.id
_entity.type
_entity.pdbx_description
1 polymer ?
#
loop_
_entity_poly.entity_id
_entity_poly.type
_entity_poly.pdbx_seq_one_letter_code
_entity_poly.pdbx_strand_id
1 'polypeptide(L)'
;MERRSLPIAVWKTVSDVLADATIEPRDLRIIAQAWPEVLVVETDSSHREQVRFTDEALHRAARTAFPLSPRKHGKVARALLDLWQQHHGDDVDAYIACAVSVHAALAGELTPLLEDAGFLARAHWYGLWQALALAFADGVPPGGMAADIHYLHAQGVVPGSQGEWVAWLHHAAVSRRDSALAGALADAAGPLPWRTVWSHWRMPGRGGNRPEDLRWVEDLRAASYEGSWALSDWRELEAPGPDHAVCERRIWDARTGELLVEPTRIEQDSPGRLPGEPFPGVEYADKRTDDVWRSIQTSNEGVPRTPDAVCEAVRLGETDPGTSLWAFAGTGGLFAAEVDEKAVAALPRDAWPKLFAPGPLTRSAPWELPFPIPPVHGLSRAWLEDEDLFGADACRPLPQAQIPSEVRHEETRRFLGEVGWPISQGVCGLYATDLPSGGLHPVGDSTLLSGLGQFGARKLWLDGTSGHVLIADRAGAERRPHLAGSSIGQFLVLLAVYHVALGTTFTAGDVELYDMAESLKAWFRTVDPSAAESPAWEGEFDNFESVYYDYGSQEPS
;
A
#
# COMPACT_ATOMS: atom_id res chain seq x y z
N MET A 1 19.99 11.65 -0.18
CA MET A 1 20.77 12.88 -0.44
C MET A 1 20.73 13.76 0.79
N GLU A 2 21.76 13.64 1.60
CA GLU A 2 22.12 14.72 2.53
C GLU A 2 22.51 15.96 1.71
N ARG A 3 22.21 17.17 2.21
CA ARG A 3 22.54 18.41 1.50
C ARG A 3 24.04 18.46 1.21
N ARG A 4 24.39 18.94 0.01
CA ARG A 4 25.79 19.01 -0.47
C ARG A 4 26.66 19.93 0.39
N SER A 5 26.02 20.91 1.02
CA SER A 5 26.64 21.87 1.91
C SER A 5 26.10 21.70 3.33
N LEU A 6 27.02 21.78 4.27
CA LEU A 6 26.82 21.57 5.70
C LEU A 6 27.13 22.89 6.42
N PRO A 7 26.17 23.49 7.13
CA PRO A 7 26.47 24.67 7.96
C PRO A 7 27.58 24.36 8.98
N ILE A 8 28.51 25.30 9.20
CA ILE A 8 29.64 25.09 10.13
C ILE A 8 29.16 24.71 11.54
N ALA A 9 28.02 25.23 12.00
CA ALA A 9 27.42 24.86 13.29
C ALA A 9 27.06 23.37 13.38
N VAL A 10 26.56 22.79 12.28
CA VAL A 10 26.26 21.36 12.21
C VAL A 10 27.57 20.56 12.13
N TRP A 11 28.54 21.00 11.32
CA TRP A 11 29.83 20.32 11.25
C TRP A 11 30.53 20.26 12.60
N LYS A 12 30.46 21.36 13.37
CA LYS A 12 30.94 21.42 14.75
C LYS A 12 30.20 20.41 15.62
N THR A 13 28.88 20.44 15.63
CA THR A 13 28.06 19.54 16.47
C THR A 13 28.37 18.06 16.19
N VAL A 14 28.46 17.68 14.92
CA VAL A 14 28.81 16.31 14.52
C VAL A 14 30.25 15.98 14.93
N SER A 15 31.20 16.88 14.71
CA SER A 15 32.61 16.66 15.04
C SER A 15 32.82 16.52 16.54
N ASP A 16 32.15 17.35 17.35
CA ASP A 16 32.24 17.33 18.81
C ASP A 16 31.85 15.95 19.36
N VAL A 17 30.74 15.43 18.83
CA VAL A 17 30.13 14.16 19.26
C VAL A 17 30.94 12.95 18.79
N LEU A 18 31.57 13.05 17.62
CA LEU A 18 32.41 11.97 17.09
C LEU A 18 33.81 11.93 17.72
N ALA A 19 34.34 13.10 18.11
CA ALA A 19 35.62 13.23 18.80
C ALA A 19 35.51 13.07 20.32
N ASP A 20 34.29 13.10 20.88
CA ASP A 20 34.03 13.20 22.32
C ASP A 20 34.82 14.38 22.95
N ALA A 21 34.90 15.50 22.23
CA ALA A 21 35.67 16.70 22.60
C ALA A 21 35.06 17.97 21.99
N THR A 22 35.24 19.13 22.61
CA THR A 22 34.79 20.41 22.04
C THR A 22 35.78 20.91 21.00
N ILE A 23 35.32 21.10 19.76
CA ILE A 23 36.09 21.61 18.62
C ILE A 23 35.61 23.03 18.32
N GLU A 24 36.55 23.97 18.17
CA GLU A 24 36.22 25.34 17.83
C GLU A 24 35.91 25.49 16.34
N PRO A 25 34.92 26.31 15.92
CA PRO A 25 34.65 26.59 14.50
C PRO A 25 35.89 27.07 13.73
N ARG A 26 36.82 27.74 14.42
CA ARG A 26 38.09 28.18 13.81
C ARG A 26 38.95 27.00 13.36
N ASP A 27 39.00 25.93 14.14
CA ASP A 27 39.83 24.77 13.83
C ASP A 27 39.26 24.00 12.63
N LEU A 28 37.93 23.90 12.53
CA LEU A 28 37.26 23.34 11.36
C LEU A 28 37.56 24.13 10.08
N ARG A 29 37.60 25.46 10.15
CA ARG A 29 38.02 26.29 9.01
C ARG A 29 39.47 26.03 8.60
N ILE A 30 40.37 25.90 9.58
CA ILE A 30 41.78 25.58 9.32
C ILE A 30 41.90 24.23 8.62
N ILE A 31 41.11 23.23 9.04
CA ILE A 31 41.06 21.92 8.39
C ILE A 31 40.57 22.05 6.94
N ALA A 32 39.46 22.74 6.70
CA ALA A 32 38.94 22.90 5.34
C ALA A 32 39.92 23.65 4.43
N GLN A 33 40.58 24.69 4.95
CA GLN A 33 41.59 25.47 4.21
C GLN A 33 42.89 24.69 3.94
N ALA A 34 43.20 23.69 4.76
CA ALA A 34 44.37 22.84 4.56
C ALA A 34 44.16 21.76 3.47
N TRP A 35 42.92 21.50 3.07
CA TRP A 35 42.55 20.49 2.07
C TRP A 35 41.62 21.08 0.98
N PRO A 36 42.04 22.15 0.28
CA PRO A 36 41.18 22.88 -0.66
C PRO A 36 40.75 22.05 -1.89
N GLU A 37 41.48 20.99 -2.20
CA GLU A 37 41.12 20.02 -3.25
C GLU A 37 39.99 19.06 -2.82
N VAL A 38 39.71 18.96 -1.51
CA VAL A 38 38.67 18.08 -0.95
C VAL A 38 37.48 18.85 -0.41
N LEU A 39 37.73 19.95 0.30
CA LEU A 39 36.71 20.75 0.99
C LEU A 39 36.72 22.19 0.51
N VAL A 40 35.53 22.77 0.40
CA VAL A 40 35.31 24.19 0.11
C VAL A 40 34.51 24.79 1.24
N VAL A 41 34.97 25.94 1.75
CA VAL A 41 34.17 26.82 2.62
C VAL A 41 33.54 27.89 1.75
N GLU A 42 32.22 27.94 1.74
CA GLU A 42 31.43 28.89 1.00
C GLU A 42 30.56 29.69 1.96
N THR A 43 30.16 30.87 1.52
CA THR A 43 29.20 31.69 2.26
C THR A 43 27.89 31.66 1.49
N ASP A 44 26.80 31.29 2.16
CA ASP A 44 25.47 31.27 1.55
C ASP A 44 24.91 32.69 1.34
N SER A 45 23.72 32.76 0.73
CA SER A 45 22.99 34.00 0.49
C SER A 45 22.61 34.76 1.76
N SER A 46 22.66 34.10 2.92
CA SER A 46 22.39 34.66 4.25
C SER A 46 23.68 35.05 4.99
N HIS A 47 24.82 35.10 4.30
CA HIS A 47 26.14 35.38 4.86
C HIS A 47 26.61 34.37 5.93
N ARG A 48 26.06 33.15 5.96
CA ARG A 48 26.53 32.10 6.86
C ARG A 48 27.49 31.17 6.14
N GLU A 49 28.49 30.71 6.87
CA GLU A 49 29.50 29.81 6.33
C GLU A 49 28.99 28.37 6.29
N GLN A 50 29.22 27.72 5.17
CA GLN A 50 28.93 26.32 4.93
C GLN A 50 30.19 25.62 4.42
N VAL A 51 30.34 24.34 4.75
CA VAL A 51 31.39 23.48 4.20
C VAL A 51 30.77 22.46 3.25
N ARG A 52 31.43 22.18 2.14
CA ARG A 52 31.05 21.10 1.24
C ARG A 52 32.26 20.37 0.70
N PHE A 53 32.07 19.13 0.25
CA PHE A 53 33.06 18.48 -0.60
C PHE A 53 33.12 19.17 -1.97
N THR A 54 34.32 19.20 -2.56
CA THR A 54 34.55 19.74 -3.91
C THR A 54 33.76 18.95 -4.96
N ASP A 55 33.68 17.63 -4.81
CA ASP A 55 32.92 16.71 -5.66
C ASP A 55 32.20 15.61 -4.87
N GLU A 56 31.12 15.07 -5.45
CA GLU A 56 30.28 14.02 -4.88
C GLU A 56 31.01 12.67 -4.79
N ALA A 57 31.92 12.36 -5.72
CA ALA A 57 32.70 11.13 -5.65
C ALA A 57 33.62 11.12 -4.42
N LEU A 58 34.20 12.28 -4.06
CA LEU A 58 35.03 12.41 -2.86
C LEU A 58 34.20 12.26 -1.58
N HIS A 59 33.02 12.88 -1.52
CA HIS A 59 32.10 12.69 -0.40
C HIS A 59 31.76 11.21 -0.19
N ARG A 60 31.39 10.50 -1.27
CA ARG A 60 31.10 9.05 -1.22
C ARG A 60 32.32 8.23 -0.81
N ALA A 61 33.49 8.54 -1.38
CA ALA A 61 34.74 7.85 -1.04
C ALA A 61 35.11 8.02 0.43
N ALA A 62 34.94 9.23 0.99
CA ALA A 62 35.19 9.51 2.40
C ALA A 62 34.25 8.68 3.30
N ARG A 63 32.95 8.62 2.99
CA ARG A 63 31.99 7.80 3.76
C ARG A 63 32.29 6.32 3.71
N THR A 64 32.72 5.81 2.55
CA THR A 64 33.11 4.40 2.41
C THR A 64 34.40 4.09 3.16
N ALA A 65 35.39 5.00 3.14
CA ALA A 65 36.66 4.81 3.83
C ALA A 65 36.53 4.94 5.36
N PHE A 66 35.58 5.74 5.85
CA PHE A 66 35.39 6.04 7.26
C PHE A 66 33.94 5.79 7.70
N PRO A 67 33.45 4.53 7.69
CA PRO A 67 32.10 4.22 8.12
C PRO A 67 31.93 4.49 9.62
N LEU A 68 30.77 5.03 9.99
CA LEU A 68 30.40 5.19 11.39
C LEU A 68 29.72 3.91 11.89
N SER A 69 29.93 3.57 13.16
CA SER A 69 29.19 2.49 13.80
C SER A 69 27.77 2.94 14.15
N PRO A 70 26.80 2.01 14.33
CA PRO A 70 25.43 2.35 14.73
C PRO A 70 25.38 3.23 16.00
N ARG A 71 26.24 2.95 16.98
CA ARG A 71 26.37 3.78 18.20
C ARG A 71 26.79 5.22 17.91
N LYS A 72 27.70 5.43 16.95
CA LYS A 72 28.12 6.78 16.53
C LYS A 72 27.00 7.50 15.78
N HIS A 73 26.26 6.78 14.92
CA HIS A 73 25.06 7.33 14.29
C HIS A 73 24.02 7.79 15.31
N GLY A 74 23.72 6.99 16.34
CA GLY A 74 22.75 7.37 17.38
C GLY A 74 23.21 8.55 18.24
N LYS A 75 24.52 8.68 18.50
CA LYS A 75 25.06 9.90 19.14
C LYS A 75 24.84 11.14 18.25
N VAL A 76 25.14 11.03 16.96
CA VAL A 76 24.94 12.13 16.00
C VAL A 76 23.47 12.50 15.89
N ALA A 77 22.56 11.52 15.75
CA ALA A 77 21.11 11.77 15.67
C ALA A 77 20.61 12.59 16.87
N ARG A 78 20.95 12.20 18.10
CA ARG A 78 20.56 12.92 19.31
C ARG A 78 21.13 14.34 19.37
N ALA A 79 22.40 14.52 19.03
CA ALA A 79 22.99 15.85 19.00
C ALA A 79 22.38 16.76 17.94
N LEU A 80 21.99 16.21 16.78
CA LEU A 80 21.25 16.94 15.77
C LEU A 80 19.84 17.30 16.26
N LEU A 81 19.14 16.41 16.97
CA LEU A 81 17.83 16.72 17.60
C LEU A 81 17.97 17.85 18.63
N ASP A 82 18.97 17.80 19.50
CA ASP A 82 19.23 18.85 20.50
C ASP A 82 19.54 20.19 19.83
N LEU A 83 20.34 20.18 18.76
CA LEU A 83 20.62 21.37 17.96
C LEU A 83 19.34 21.88 17.27
N TRP A 84 18.47 20.98 16.83
CA TRP A 84 17.22 21.32 16.15
C TRP A 84 16.24 22.07 17.05
N GLN A 85 16.27 21.81 18.36
CA GLN A 85 15.46 22.54 19.34
C GLN A 85 15.96 23.97 19.59
N GLN A 86 17.20 24.27 19.22
CA GLN A 86 17.83 25.58 19.43
C GLN A 86 17.75 26.47 18.18
N HIS A 87 17.39 25.89 17.02
CA HIS A 87 17.37 26.56 15.73
C HIS A 87 16.00 26.41 15.05
N HIS A 88 15.50 27.49 14.45
CA HIS A 88 14.23 27.50 13.73
C HIS A 88 14.36 28.28 12.42
N GLY A 89 13.99 27.66 11.29
CA GLY A 89 13.81 28.34 10.01
C GLY A 89 15.10 28.83 9.33
N ASP A 90 16.23 28.19 9.59
CA ASP A 90 17.52 28.53 8.96
C ASP A 90 18.16 27.35 8.22
N ASP A 91 19.34 27.54 7.62
CA ASP A 91 20.03 26.47 6.88
C ASP A 91 20.46 25.29 7.76
N VAL A 92 20.60 25.52 9.07
CA VAL A 92 20.86 24.45 10.06
C VAL A 92 19.61 23.57 10.18
N ASP A 93 18.45 24.19 10.39
CA ASP A 93 17.13 23.54 10.43
C ASP A 93 16.90 22.69 9.17
N ALA A 94 17.16 23.24 7.97
CA ALA A 94 16.95 22.54 6.72
C ALA A 94 17.93 21.37 6.46
N TYR A 95 19.17 21.45 6.96
CA TYR A 95 20.08 20.30 6.92
C TYR A 95 19.61 19.21 7.88
N ILE A 96 19.30 19.58 9.14
CA ILE A 96 18.90 18.62 10.18
C ILE A 96 17.64 17.87 9.76
N ALA A 97 16.63 18.58 9.23
CA ALA A 97 15.38 18.00 8.75
C ALA A 97 15.57 16.84 7.75
N CYS A 98 16.64 16.87 6.95
CA CYS A 98 16.99 15.81 6.01
C CYS A 98 17.86 14.71 6.62
N ALA A 99 18.78 15.07 7.52
CA ALA A 99 19.87 14.18 7.97
C ALA A 99 19.49 13.33 9.19
N VAL A 100 18.69 13.87 10.11
CA VAL A 100 18.42 13.22 11.41
C VAL A 100 17.77 11.84 11.24
N SER A 101 16.79 11.70 10.34
CA SER A 101 16.08 10.45 10.09
C SER A 101 17.04 9.37 9.58
N VAL A 102 17.98 9.74 8.72
CA VAL A 102 18.99 8.83 8.17
C VAL A 102 19.95 8.35 9.26
N HIS A 103 20.42 9.24 10.14
CA HIS A 103 21.26 8.85 11.27
C HIS A 103 20.50 7.97 12.27
N ALA A 104 19.23 8.26 12.53
CA ALA A 104 18.38 7.42 13.39
C ALA A 104 18.16 6.02 12.79
N ALA A 105 17.91 5.93 11.48
CA ALA A 105 17.78 4.65 10.77
C ALA A 105 19.05 3.80 10.89
N LEU A 106 20.23 4.39 10.60
CA LEU A 106 21.52 3.70 10.70
C LEU A 106 21.90 3.32 12.15
N ALA A 107 21.25 3.93 13.14
CA ALA A 107 21.39 3.59 14.55
C ALA A 107 20.40 2.52 15.04
N GLY A 108 19.38 2.18 14.25
CA GLY A 108 18.25 1.36 14.70
C GLY A 108 17.26 2.09 15.63
N GLU A 109 17.25 3.43 15.58
CA GLU A 109 16.47 4.31 16.47
C GLU A 109 15.39 5.09 15.71
N LEU A 110 15.03 4.69 14.48
CA LEU A 110 14.04 5.41 13.66
C LEU A 110 12.61 5.27 14.19
N THR A 111 12.18 4.08 14.58
CA THR A 111 10.77 3.79 14.93
C THR A 111 10.23 4.72 16.03
N PRO A 112 10.94 4.96 17.16
CA PRO A 112 10.46 5.90 18.18
C PRO A 112 10.28 7.34 17.67
N LEU A 113 11.08 7.77 16.68
CA LEU A 113 10.93 9.11 16.10
C LEU A 113 9.72 9.21 15.19
N LEU A 114 9.29 8.11 14.55
CA LEU A 114 8.09 8.08 13.73
C LEU A 114 6.80 8.17 14.56
N GLU A 115 6.89 8.07 15.89
CA GLU A 115 5.77 8.28 16.81
C GLU A 115 5.73 9.72 17.36
N ASP A 116 6.78 10.51 17.12
CA ASP A 116 6.88 11.90 17.58
C ASP A 116 6.33 12.88 16.53
N ALA A 117 5.17 13.47 16.82
CA ALA A 117 4.53 14.46 15.95
C ALA A 117 5.39 15.69 15.70
N GLY A 118 6.15 16.16 16.70
CA GLY A 118 7.03 17.31 16.57
C GLY A 118 8.21 17.04 15.66
N PHE A 119 8.74 15.82 15.71
CA PHE A 119 9.72 15.34 14.74
C PHE A 119 9.14 15.26 13.33
N LEU A 120 8.00 14.58 13.15
CA LEU A 120 7.36 14.38 11.85
C LEU A 120 6.97 15.71 11.19
N ALA A 121 6.48 16.68 11.97
CA ALA A 121 6.10 17.99 11.48
C ALA A 121 7.26 18.79 10.88
N ARG A 122 8.49 18.50 11.31
CA ARG A 122 9.71 19.21 10.86
C ARG A 122 10.59 18.38 9.93
N ALA A 123 10.48 17.05 9.99
CA ALA A 123 11.28 16.14 9.18
C ALA A 123 10.95 16.29 7.70
N HIS A 124 11.98 16.35 6.87
CA HIS A 124 11.82 16.45 5.43
C HIS A 124 11.41 15.08 4.86
N TRP A 125 10.34 15.04 4.07
CA TRP A 125 9.79 13.82 3.47
C TRP A 125 10.85 12.92 2.81
N TYR A 126 11.76 13.52 2.02
CA TYR A 126 12.81 12.74 1.33
C TYR A 126 13.83 12.11 2.28
N GLY A 127 14.10 12.75 3.42
CA GLY A 127 14.97 12.20 4.47
C GLY A 127 14.31 10.99 5.14
N LEU A 128 13.00 11.06 5.37
CA LEU A 128 12.21 9.94 5.89
C LEU A 128 12.20 8.76 4.90
N TRP A 129 12.00 8.99 3.60
CA TRP A 129 12.01 7.89 2.61
C TRP A 129 13.34 7.14 2.57
N GLN A 130 14.47 7.85 2.65
CA GLN A 130 15.79 7.22 2.76
C GLN A 130 15.96 6.49 4.09
N ALA A 131 15.50 7.09 5.19
CA ALA A 131 15.55 6.47 6.50
C ALA A 131 14.78 5.15 6.52
N LEU A 132 13.60 5.08 5.88
CA LEU A 132 12.85 3.84 5.73
C LEU A 132 13.64 2.79 4.95
N ALA A 133 14.22 3.15 3.80
CA ALA A 133 15.03 2.23 3.00
C ALA A 133 16.26 1.70 3.74
N LEU A 134 16.83 2.47 4.67
CA LEU A 134 17.97 2.07 5.49
C LEU A 134 17.56 1.24 6.72
N ALA A 135 16.44 1.59 7.36
CA ALA A 135 15.97 0.92 8.57
C ALA A 135 15.29 -0.43 8.28
N PHE A 136 14.68 -0.56 7.10
CA PHE A 136 13.84 -1.69 6.72
C PHE A 136 14.36 -2.38 5.45
N ALA A 137 15.54 -3.02 5.55
CA ALA A 137 16.19 -3.69 4.41
C ALA A 137 15.32 -4.82 3.80
N ASP A 138 14.52 -5.50 4.62
CA ASP A 138 13.64 -6.57 4.19
C ASP A 138 12.26 -6.08 3.70
N GLY A 139 11.97 -4.78 3.90
CA GLY A 139 10.70 -4.13 3.58
C GLY A 139 10.06 -3.49 4.80
N VAL A 140 9.26 -2.44 4.57
CA VAL A 140 8.54 -1.71 5.60
C VAL A 140 7.40 -2.58 6.13
N PRO A 141 7.33 -2.87 7.45
CA PRO A 141 6.23 -3.63 8.01
C PRO A 141 4.87 -2.97 7.70
N PRO A 142 3.81 -3.75 7.43
CA PRO A 142 2.48 -3.20 7.25
C PRO A 142 1.99 -2.51 8.54
N GLY A 143 1.22 -1.46 8.35
CA GLY A 143 0.64 -0.65 9.42
C GLY A 143 1.59 0.38 10.04
N GLY A 144 0.98 1.36 10.72
CA GLY A 144 1.69 2.44 11.41
C GLY A 144 2.30 3.49 10.48
N MET A 145 3.02 4.44 11.09
CA MET A 145 3.54 5.63 10.38
C MET A 145 4.61 5.29 9.32
N ALA A 146 5.40 4.25 9.53
CA ALA A 146 6.39 3.82 8.54
C ALA A 146 5.72 3.39 7.23
N ALA A 147 4.64 2.58 7.33
CA ALA A 147 3.83 2.19 6.19
C ALA A 147 3.15 3.41 5.55
N ASP A 148 2.54 4.30 6.34
CA ASP A 148 1.90 5.52 5.82
C ASP A 148 2.87 6.35 4.96
N ILE A 149 4.08 6.60 5.46
CA ILE A 149 5.13 7.35 4.74
C ILE A 149 5.57 6.61 3.47
N HIS A 150 5.72 5.29 3.54
CA HIS A 150 6.09 4.45 2.39
C HIS A 150 5.01 4.53 1.30
N TYR A 151 3.73 4.38 1.66
CA TYR A 151 2.65 4.36 0.68
C TYR A 151 2.31 5.75 0.13
N LEU A 152 2.47 6.82 0.91
CA LEU A 152 2.42 8.18 0.35
C LEU A 152 3.48 8.34 -0.76
N HIS A 153 4.70 7.82 -0.56
CA HIS A 153 5.71 7.83 -1.60
C HIS A 153 5.34 6.94 -2.80
N ALA A 154 4.88 5.72 -2.55
CA ALA A 154 4.53 4.76 -3.59
C ALA A 154 3.34 5.23 -4.44
N GLN A 155 2.43 6.02 -3.86
CA GLN A 155 1.35 6.71 -4.57
C GLN A 155 1.78 8.04 -5.23
N GLY A 156 3.08 8.33 -5.27
CA GLY A 156 3.64 9.48 -5.99
C GLY A 156 3.51 10.82 -5.27
N VAL A 157 3.18 10.86 -3.97
CA VAL A 157 3.06 12.12 -3.22
C VAL A 157 4.42 12.81 -3.13
N VAL A 158 4.57 13.94 -3.83
CA VAL A 158 5.75 14.81 -3.75
C VAL A 158 5.33 16.19 -3.21
N PRO A 159 5.49 16.43 -1.90
CA PRO A 159 5.10 17.68 -1.28
C PRO A 159 5.89 18.86 -1.84
N GLY A 160 5.18 19.92 -2.21
CA GLY A 160 5.71 21.21 -2.65
C GLY A 160 6.01 22.16 -1.50
N SER A 161 5.55 21.83 -0.29
CA SER A 161 5.90 22.52 0.96
C SER A 161 5.90 21.56 2.14
N GLN A 162 6.49 21.99 3.27
CA GLN A 162 6.42 21.24 4.51
C GLN A 162 4.99 21.15 5.06
N GLY A 163 4.20 22.22 4.97
CA GLY A 163 2.80 22.21 5.41
C GLY A 163 1.96 21.19 4.63
N GLU A 164 2.21 21.04 3.32
CA GLU A 164 1.57 20.01 2.50
C GLU A 164 1.95 18.59 2.93
N TRP A 165 3.23 18.37 3.25
CA TRP A 165 3.69 17.09 3.79
C TRP A 165 2.97 16.74 5.09
N VAL A 166 2.88 17.69 6.02
CA VAL A 166 2.21 17.44 7.30
C VAL A 166 0.70 17.28 7.12
N ALA A 167 0.08 17.95 6.16
CA ALA A 167 -1.34 17.75 5.84
C ALA A 167 -1.63 16.30 5.39
N TRP A 168 -0.71 15.67 4.65
CA TRP A 168 -0.80 14.24 4.30
C TRP A 168 -0.58 13.31 5.49
N LEU A 169 0.38 13.61 6.37
CA LEU A 169 0.57 12.84 7.60
C LEU A 169 -0.63 12.96 8.56
N HIS A 170 -1.20 14.16 8.63
CA HIS A 170 -2.43 14.41 9.37
C HIS A 170 -3.59 13.60 8.80
N HIS A 171 -3.77 13.58 7.47
CA HIS A 171 -4.76 12.74 6.81
C HIS A 171 -4.57 11.26 7.17
N ALA A 172 -3.35 10.75 7.10
CA ALA A 172 -3.04 9.36 7.47
C ALA A 172 -3.41 9.04 8.92
N ALA A 173 -3.08 9.94 9.87
CA ALA A 173 -3.45 9.80 11.27
C ALA A 173 -4.97 9.78 11.49
N VAL A 174 -5.72 10.70 10.84
CA VAL A 174 -7.19 10.72 10.90
C VAL A 174 -7.79 9.44 10.32
N SER A 175 -7.30 8.98 9.17
CA SER A 175 -7.74 7.72 8.53
C SER A 175 -7.45 6.48 9.38
N ARG A 176 -6.42 6.51 10.23
CA ARG A 176 -6.14 5.48 11.25
C ARG A 176 -6.97 5.62 12.52
N ARG A 177 -7.80 6.66 12.64
CA ARG A 177 -8.53 7.04 13.85
C ARG A 177 -7.60 7.37 15.03
N ASP A 178 -6.40 7.86 14.73
CA ASP A 178 -5.39 8.30 15.70
C ASP A 178 -5.52 9.81 15.93
N SER A 179 -6.56 10.18 16.69
CA SER A 179 -6.89 11.59 16.94
C SER A 179 -5.82 12.32 17.76
N ALA A 180 -5.08 11.60 18.61
CA ALA A 180 -3.99 12.15 19.40
C ALA A 180 -2.83 12.59 18.50
N LEU A 181 -2.39 11.72 17.58
CA LEU A 181 -1.33 12.05 16.63
C LEU A 181 -1.78 13.13 15.65
N ALA A 182 -3.01 13.06 15.13
CA ALA A 182 -3.55 14.07 14.22
C ALA A 182 -3.56 15.46 14.86
N GLY A 183 -4.07 15.58 16.10
CA GLY A 183 -4.05 16.82 16.86
C GLY A 183 -2.63 17.35 17.09
N ALA A 184 -1.71 16.48 17.54
CA ALA A 184 -0.32 16.85 17.79
C ALA A 184 0.42 17.31 16.51
N LEU A 185 0.14 16.71 15.35
CA LEU A 185 0.69 17.13 14.06
C LEU A 185 0.19 18.52 13.66
N ALA A 186 -1.12 18.78 13.81
CA ALA A 186 -1.71 20.08 13.53
C ALA A 186 -1.12 21.17 14.44
N ASP A 187 -0.95 20.88 15.72
CA ASP A 187 -0.36 21.81 16.69
C ASP A 187 1.12 22.09 16.39
N ALA A 188 1.88 21.07 15.97
CA ALA A 188 3.31 21.19 15.71
C ALA A 188 3.66 21.90 14.39
N ALA A 189 2.82 21.76 13.36
CA ALA A 189 3.10 22.32 12.03
C ALA A 189 2.62 23.77 11.85
N GLY A 190 1.70 24.25 12.69
CA GLY A 190 1.02 25.53 12.47
C GLY A 190 0.00 25.44 11.32
N PRO A 191 -0.23 26.53 10.56
CA PRO A 191 -1.24 26.56 9.51
C PRO A 191 -0.95 25.53 8.41
N LEU A 192 -1.89 24.60 8.20
CA LEU A 192 -1.84 23.62 7.13
C LEU A 192 -2.62 24.14 5.91
N PRO A 193 -2.18 23.83 4.67
CA PRO A 193 -2.93 24.18 3.47
C PRO A 193 -4.29 23.48 3.41
N TRP A 194 -4.42 22.33 4.07
CA TRP A 194 -5.71 21.72 4.39
C TRP A 194 -5.63 20.87 5.65
N ARG A 195 -6.77 20.64 6.28
CA ARG A 195 -6.92 19.77 7.45
C ARG A 195 -8.07 18.80 7.23
N THR A 196 -7.78 17.50 7.32
CA THR A 196 -8.82 16.46 7.25
C THR A 196 -9.75 16.58 8.46
N VAL A 197 -11.05 16.69 8.23
CA VAL A 197 -12.06 16.82 9.28
C VAL A 197 -12.52 15.44 9.76
N TRP A 198 -12.77 14.55 8.81
CA TRP A 198 -13.12 13.16 9.03
C TRP A 198 -12.64 12.33 7.84
N SER A 199 -12.51 11.02 8.03
CA SER A 199 -12.03 10.12 7.00
C SER A 199 -12.65 8.73 7.13
N HIS A 200 -13.26 8.28 6.03
CA HIS A 200 -13.60 6.89 5.73
C HIS A 200 -12.67 6.39 4.62
N TRP A 201 -11.40 6.75 4.71
CA TRP A 201 -10.35 6.37 3.78
C TRP A 201 -9.50 5.25 4.38
N ARG A 202 -9.34 4.16 3.65
CA ARG A 202 -8.36 3.11 3.97
C ARG A 202 -6.98 3.57 3.52
N MET A 203 -6.10 3.86 4.48
CA MET A 203 -4.68 4.03 4.17
C MET A 203 -4.11 2.71 3.63
N PRO A 204 -3.34 2.76 2.53
CA PRO A 204 -2.66 1.58 2.04
C PRO A 204 -1.66 1.04 3.08
N GLY A 205 -1.39 -0.26 3.05
CA GLY A 205 -0.44 -0.93 3.92
C GLY A 205 -0.97 -1.35 5.27
N ARG A 206 -2.24 -1.08 5.58
CA ARG A 206 -2.83 -1.45 6.89
C ARG A 206 -3.02 -2.96 7.05
N GLY A 207 -3.11 -3.70 5.94
CA GLY A 207 -3.44 -5.14 5.94
C GLY A 207 -4.85 -5.43 6.49
N GLY A 208 -5.32 -6.65 6.31
CA GLY A 208 -6.58 -7.13 6.90
C GLY A 208 -7.87 -6.68 6.20
N ASN A 209 -8.99 -7.31 6.59
CA ASN A 209 -10.31 -7.15 5.97
C ASN A 209 -10.75 -5.69 6.05
N ARG A 210 -11.22 -5.14 4.92
CA ARG A 210 -11.80 -3.80 4.86
C ARG A 210 -13.16 -3.84 5.59
N PRO A 211 -13.37 -3.01 6.61
CA PRO A 211 -14.70 -2.69 7.09
C PRO A 211 -15.61 -2.28 5.91
N GLU A 212 -16.89 -2.69 5.92
CA GLU A 212 -17.80 -2.48 4.79
C GLU A 212 -18.03 -1.00 4.46
N ASP A 213 -17.90 -0.12 5.45
CA ASP A 213 -17.99 1.34 5.35
C ASP A 213 -16.82 1.95 4.56
N LEU A 214 -15.69 1.24 4.43
CA LEU A 214 -14.50 1.80 3.81
C LEU A 214 -14.38 1.55 2.30
N ARG A 215 -15.38 1.04 1.57
CA ARG A 215 -15.28 0.58 0.14
C ARG A 215 -14.91 1.67 -0.89
N TRP A 216 -14.52 1.25 -2.11
CA TRP A 216 -14.26 2.17 -3.24
C TRP A 216 -15.51 2.99 -3.53
N VAL A 217 -15.36 4.31 -3.62
CA VAL A 217 -16.38 5.23 -4.13
C VAL A 217 -16.12 5.50 -5.61
N GLU A 218 -17.05 5.04 -6.44
CA GLU A 218 -17.00 5.30 -7.87
C GLU A 218 -17.45 6.73 -8.15
N ASP A 219 -18.61 7.13 -7.64
CA ASP A 219 -19.21 8.43 -7.93
C ASP A 219 -19.54 9.21 -6.65
N LEU A 220 -18.93 10.39 -6.47
CA LEU A 220 -19.21 11.31 -5.38
C LEU A 220 -20.08 12.48 -5.86
N ARG A 221 -21.13 12.81 -5.10
CA ARG A 221 -22.05 13.91 -5.41
C ARG A 221 -22.35 14.75 -4.17
N ALA A 222 -22.47 16.06 -4.36
CA ALA A 222 -23.06 16.91 -3.33
C ALA A 222 -24.55 16.57 -3.20
N ALA A 223 -25.04 16.50 -1.96
CA ALA A 223 -26.42 16.21 -1.63
C ALA A 223 -26.93 17.19 -0.57
N SER A 224 -28.24 17.23 -0.39
CA SER A 224 -28.89 17.93 0.72
C SER A 224 -29.69 16.92 1.53
N TYR A 225 -29.44 16.87 2.83
CA TYR A 225 -30.20 16.06 3.76
C TYR A 225 -30.74 16.97 4.86
N GLU A 226 -32.07 17.04 4.98
CA GLU A 226 -32.75 17.95 5.93
C GLU A 226 -32.28 19.42 5.81
N GLY A 227 -31.89 19.86 4.61
CA GLY A 227 -31.42 21.22 4.35
C GLY A 227 -29.95 21.49 4.71
N SER A 228 -29.23 20.48 5.19
CA SER A 228 -27.79 20.55 5.51
C SER A 228 -26.93 19.98 4.40
N TRP A 229 -25.64 20.34 4.39
CA TRP A 229 -24.66 19.78 3.46
C TRP A 229 -24.49 18.29 3.69
N ALA A 230 -24.75 17.51 2.64
CA ALA A 230 -24.54 16.08 2.63
C ALA A 230 -23.70 15.68 1.40
N LEU A 231 -23.18 14.46 1.45
CA LEU A 231 -22.53 13.81 0.33
C LEU A 231 -23.30 12.54 0.02
N SER A 232 -23.48 12.23 -1.25
CA SER A 232 -23.92 10.89 -1.66
C SER A 232 -22.81 10.21 -2.42
N ASP A 233 -22.44 9.01 -1.96
CA ASP A 233 -21.63 8.08 -2.73
C ASP A 233 -22.54 7.16 -3.55
N TRP A 234 -22.04 6.76 -4.71
CA TRP A 234 -22.73 5.89 -5.64
C TRP A 234 -21.74 4.84 -6.14
N ARG A 235 -22.22 3.62 -6.25
CA ARG A 235 -21.48 2.48 -6.79
C ARG A 235 -22.39 1.67 -7.70
N GLU A 236 -21.93 1.38 -8.89
CA GLU A 236 -22.61 0.49 -9.82
C GLU A 236 -22.44 -0.96 -9.35
N LEU A 237 -23.55 -1.68 -9.17
CA LEU A 237 -23.55 -3.09 -8.76
C LEU A 237 -23.68 -4.02 -9.97
N GLU A 238 -24.45 -3.61 -10.97
CA GLU A 238 -24.69 -4.38 -12.18
C GLU A 238 -24.50 -3.48 -13.40
N ALA A 239 -23.88 -4.05 -14.44
CA ALA A 239 -23.68 -3.36 -15.72
C ALA A 239 -25.01 -2.77 -16.21
N PRO A 240 -24.99 -1.61 -16.88
CA PRO A 240 -26.22 -0.86 -17.13
C PRO A 240 -27.17 -1.71 -17.97
N GLY A 241 -28.38 -1.94 -17.45
CA GLY A 241 -29.46 -2.48 -18.25
C GLY A 241 -29.84 -1.49 -19.36
N PRO A 242 -30.77 -1.86 -20.26
CA PRO A 242 -31.23 -0.96 -21.32
C PRO A 242 -31.89 0.33 -20.79
N ASP A 243 -32.35 0.35 -19.53
CA ASP A 243 -33.09 1.47 -18.94
C ASP A 243 -32.28 2.24 -17.88
N HIS A 244 -31.75 1.56 -16.84
CA HIS A 244 -30.93 2.17 -15.77
C HIS A 244 -29.88 1.19 -15.23
N ALA A 245 -28.81 1.73 -14.65
CA ALA A 245 -27.89 0.98 -13.82
C ALA A 245 -28.51 0.64 -12.45
N VAL A 246 -28.15 -0.52 -11.90
CA VAL A 246 -28.45 -0.85 -10.51
C VAL A 246 -27.30 -0.34 -9.67
N CYS A 247 -27.58 0.64 -8.82
CA CYS A 247 -26.58 1.28 -7.98
C CYS A 247 -26.84 1.02 -6.50
N GLU A 248 -25.77 0.96 -5.72
CA GLU A 248 -25.80 1.19 -4.28
C GLU A 248 -25.55 2.68 -4.02
N ARG A 249 -26.32 3.25 -3.10
CA ARG A 249 -26.15 4.65 -2.66
C ARG A 249 -26.12 4.74 -1.14
N ARG A 250 -25.19 5.56 -0.63
CA ARG A 250 -25.18 6.02 0.78
C ARG A 250 -25.25 7.54 0.85
N ILE A 251 -25.69 8.06 1.98
CA ILE A 251 -25.68 9.51 2.24
C ILE A 251 -24.93 9.77 3.54
N TRP A 252 -24.00 10.71 3.50
CA TRP A 252 -23.13 11.10 4.59
C TRP A 252 -23.34 12.55 4.96
N ASP A 253 -23.28 12.87 6.25
CA ASP A 253 -23.17 14.24 6.72
C ASP A 253 -21.81 14.77 6.30
N ALA A 254 -21.80 15.86 5.53
CA ALA A 254 -20.56 16.33 4.94
C ALA A 254 -19.57 16.90 5.98
N ARG A 255 -20.06 17.37 7.13
CA ARG A 255 -19.22 18.03 8.15
C ARG A 255 -18.64 17.05 9.16
N THR A 256 -19.37 15.99 9.46
CA THR A 256 -19.01 15.02 10.50
C THR A 256 -18.57 13.67 9.94
N GLY A 257 -18.98 13.35 8.71
CA GLY A 257 -18.79 12.04 8.12
C GLY A 257 -19.73 10.99 8.70
N GLU A 258 -20.77 11.37 9.45
CA GLU A 258 -21.76 10.41 9.95
C GLU A 258 -22.61 9.86 8.80
N LEU A 259 -22.88 8.55 8.81
CA LEU A 259 -23.75 7.92 7.83
C LEU A 259 -25.21 8.28 8.14
N LEU A 260 -25.84 9.05 7.27
CA LEU A 260 -27.22 9.51 7.40
C LEU A 260 -28.22 8.53 6.78
N VAL A 261 -27.81 7.84 5.72
CA VAL A 261 -28.62 6.81 5.05
C VAL A 261 -27.75 5.60 4.76
N GLU A 262 -28.14 4.47 5.33
CA GLU A 262 -27.54 3.15 5.11
C GLU A 262 -27.51 2.75 3.62
N PRO A 263 -26.59 1.86 3.21
CA PRO A 263 -26.49 1.40 1.84
C PRO A 263 -27.84 0.93 1.28
N THR A 264 -28.30 1.60 0.23
CA THR A 264 -29.59 1.29 -0.39
C THR A 264 -29.38 0.97 -1.86
N ARG A 265 -29.86 -0.20 -2.29
CA ARG A 265 -29.91 -0.61 -3.70
C ARG A 265 -31.06 0.11 -4.41
N ILE A 266 -30.74 0.80 -5.50
CA ILE A 266 -31.67 1.61 -6.29
C ILE A 266 -31.46 1.37 -7.79
N GLU A 267 -32.55 1.36 -8.55
CA GLU A 267 -32.54 1.27 -10.01
C GLU A 267 -32.59 2.69 -10.59
N GLN A 268 -31.48 3.40 -10.44
CA GLN A 268 -31.35 4.78 -10.89
C GLN A 268 -29.88 5.11 -11.15
N ASP A 269 -29.61 5.79 -12.25
CA ASP A 269 -28.29 6.31 -12.57
C ASP A 269 -27.85 7.39 -11.56
N SER A 270 -26.54 7.52 -11.36
CA SER A 270 -25.99 8.57 -10.50
C SER A 270 -26.37 9.95 -11.06
N PRO A 271 -26.78 10.90 -10.20
CA PRO A 271 -27.23 12.20 -10.67
C PRO A 271 -26.09 12.94 -11.36
N GLY A 272 -26.43 13.79 -12.34
CA GLY A 272 -25.44 14.61 -13.02
C GLY A 272 -24.70 15.53 -12.05
N ARG A 273 -23.42 15.81 -12.35
CA ARG A 273 -22.63 16.80 -11.60
C ARG A 273 -23.05 18.20 -12.03
N LEU A 274 -23.99 18.79 -11.28
CA LEU A 274 -24.53 20.12 -11.53
C LEU A 274 -23.87 21.14 -10.59
N PRO A 275 -22.97 22.01 -11.09
CA PRO A 275 -22.31 23.00 -10.25
C PRO A 275 -23.31 24.02 -9.69
N GLY A 276 -23.07 24.49 -8.47
CA GLY A 276 -24.00 25.35 -7.74
C GLY A 276 -25.28 24.64 -7.24
N GLU A 277 -25.38 23.32 -7.42
CA GLU A 277 -26.44 22.48 -6.86
C GLU A 277 -25.85 21.35 -5.99
N PRO A 278 -26.51 20.96 -4.89
CA PRO A 278 -27.78 21.51 -4.39
C PRO A 278 -27.64 22.85 -3.65
N PHE A 279 -26.43 23.36 -3.48
CA PHE A 279 -26.15 24.64 -2.81
C PHE A 279 -25.26 25.54 -3.67
N PRO A 280 -25.43 26.88 -3.57
CA PRO A 280 -24.51 27.81 -4.20
C PRO A 280 -23.06 27.55 -3.76
N GLY A 281 -22.13 27.56 -4.71
CA GLY A 281 -20.70 27.34 -4.45
C GLY A 281 -20.25 25.87 -4.50
N VAL A 282 -21.16 24.94 -4.81
CA VAL A 282 -20.77 23.55 -5.11
C VAL A 282 -19.98 23.49 -6.40
N GLU A 283 -18.81 22.86 -6.36
CA GLU A 283 -17.93 22.64 -7.52
C GLU A 283 -17.43 21.20 -7.54
N TYR A 284 -17.19 20.68 -8.74
CA TYR A 284 -16.75 19.31 -8.96
C TYR A 284 -15.41 19.31 -9.70
N ALA A 285 -14.51 18.43 -9.29
CA ALA A 285 -13.28 18.13 -10.00
C ALA A 285 -13.09 16.60 -10.12
N ASP A 286 -12.57 16.14 -11.26
CA ASP A 286 -12.21 14.73 -11.47
C ASP A 286 -10.79 14.56 -12.03
N LYS A 287 -10.20 13.38 -11.79
CA LYS A 287 -8.83 13.03 -12.21
C LYS A 287 -8.76 11.77 -13.09
N ARG A 288 -9.90 11.12 -13.38
CA ARG A 288 -9.98 9.75 -13.96
C ARG A 288 -9.25 9.50 -15.31
N THR A 289 -8.74 10.51 -16.01
CA THR A 289 -8.16 10.34 -17.38
C THR A 289 -6.71 10.75 -17.56
N ASP A 290 -6.20 11.78 -16.87
CA ASP A 290 -4.90 12.40 -17.20
C ASP A 290 -4.04 12.75 -15.97
N ASP A 291 -4.36 12.24 -14.78
CA ASP A 291 -3.71 12.59 -13.50
C ASP A 291 -3.66 14.09 -13.16
N VAL A 292 -4.48 14.88 -13.84
CA VAL A 292 -4.66 16.30 -13.62
C VAL A 292 -6.13 16.52 -13.32
N TRP A 293 -6.41 17.26 -12.25
CA TRP A 293 -7.77 17.70 -11.93
C TRP A 293 -8.40 18.39 -13.14
N ARG A 294 -9.62 18.02 -13.48
CA ARG A 294 -10.47 18.69 -14.45
C ARG A 294 -11.71 19.18 -13.72
N SER A 295 -11.79 20.49 -13.53
CA SER A 295 -13.01 21.13 -13.02
C SER A 295 -14.04 21.25 -14.14
N ILE A 296 -15.30 21.09 -13.77
CA ILE A 296 -16.44 21.26 -14.69
C ILE A 296 -16.68 22.75 -15.01
N GLN A 297 -16.21 23.69 -14.19
CA GLN A 297 -16.50 25.13 -14.36
C GLN A 297 -15.35 26.12 -14.08
N THR A 298 -14.43 25.83 -13.16
CA THR A 298 -13.48 26.79 -12.58
C THR A 298 -12.02 26.43 -12.83
N SER A 299 -11.08 27.30 -12.45
CA SER A 299 -9.67 26.91 -12.40
C SER A 299 -9.49 25.85 -11.31
N ASN A 300 -8.64 24.86 -11.53
CA ASN A 300 -8.31 23.84 -10.52
C ASN A 300 -7.45 24.41 -9.37
N GLU A 301 -7.47 25.72 -9.16
CA GLU A 301 -6.49 26.40 -8.33
C GLU A 301 -6.72 26.18 -6.83
N GLY A 302 -7.97 25.97 -6.41
CA GLY A 302 -8.31 25.69 -5.02
C GLY A 302 -8.23 24.21 -4.61
N VAL A 303 -8.05 23.27 -5.54
CA VAL A 303 -8.09 21.83 -5.25
C VAL A 303 -6.72 21.36 -4.78
N PRO A 304 -6.62 20.71 -3.59
CA PRO A 304 -5.40 20.04 -3.15
C PRO A 304 -4.87 19.06 -4.21
N ARG A 305 -3.54 18.96 -4.32
CA ARG A 305 -2.91 17.90 -5.14
C ARG A 305 -3.06 16.58 -4.41
N THR A 306 -3.50 15.53 -5.11
CA THR A 306 -3.80 14.24 -4.51
C THR A 306 -3.16 13.08 -5.28
N PRO A 307 -2.90 11.93 -4.62
CA PRO A 307 -2.48 10.71 -5.30
C PRO A 307 -3.54 10.19 -6.27
N ASP A 308 -3.14 9.30 -7.18
CA ASP A 308 -4.00 8.75 -8.24
C ASP A 308 -5.19 7.97 -7.66
N ALA A 309 -5.01 7.39 -6.47
CA ALA A 309 -6.07 6.76 -5.70
C ALA A 309 -7.26 7.69 -5.40
N VAL A 310 -7.06 9.01 -5.36
CA VAL A 310 -8.12 10.00 -5.19
C VAL A 310 -8.53 10.52 -6.57
N CYS A 311 -9.73 10.15 -7.00
CA CYS A 311 -10.19 10.35 -8.37
C CYS A 311 -11.23 11.46 -8.49
N GLU A 312 -11.92 11.82 -7.40
CA GLU A 312 -12.99 12.81 -7.38
C GLU A 312 -12.86 13.77 -6.21
N ALA A 313 -13.28 15.01 -6.44
CA ALA A 313 -13.41 16.01 -5.40
C ALA A 313 -14.69 16.85 -5.60
N VAL A 314 -15.32 17.20 -4.49
CA VAL A 314 -16.51 18.07 -4.44
C VAL A 314 -16.27 19.17 -3.41
N ARG A 315 -16.24 20.41 -3.87
CA ARG A 315 -16.32 21.59 -3.02
C ARG A 315 -17.77 21.77 -2.60
N LEU A 316 -18.05 21.94 -1.31
CA LEU A 316 -19.40 22.17 -0.81
C LEU A 316 -19.69 23.64 -0.53
N GLY A 317 -18.68 24.38 -0.09
CA GLY A 317 -18.79 25.81 0.18
C GLY A 317 -17.80 26.29 1.24
N GLU A 318 -17.85 27.59 1.52
CA GLU A 318 -16.99 28.23 2.52
C GLU A 318 -17.43 27.85 3.95
N THR A 319 -16.45 27.50 4.78
CA THR A 319 -16.64 27.22 6.20
C THR A 319 -16.21 28.40 7.07
N ASP A 320 -15.12 29.04 6.67
CA ASP A 320 -14.55 30.26 7.25
C ASP A 320 -14.02 31.15 6.12
N PRO A 321 -13.75 32.44 6.36
CA PRO A 321 -13.20 33.33 5.33
C PRO A 321 -11.91 32.78 4.71
N GLY A 322 -11.97 32.38 3.44
CA GLY A 322 -10.85 31.79 2.68
C GLY A 322 -10.62 30.29 2.90
N THR A 323 -11.47 29.62 3.67
CA THR A 323 -11.42 28.17 3.90
C THR A 323 -12.71 27.50 3.47
N SER A 324 -12.61 26.45 2.67
CA SER A 324 -13.78 25.71 2.15
C SER A 324 -13.76 24.26 2.57
N LEU A 325 -14.96 23.68 2.72
CA LEU A 325 -15.10 22.25 2.90
C LEU A 325 -15.06 21.55 1.53
N TRP A 326 -14.09 20.66 1.37
CA TRP A 326 -13.95 19.77 0.23
C TRP A 326 -14.13 18.34 0.69
N ALA A 327 -14.84 17.56 -0.12
CA ALA A 327 -14.92 16.11 0.00
C ALA A 327 -14.13 15.47 -1.14
N PHE A 328 -13.46 14.36 -0.86
CA PHE A 328 -12.63 13.63 -1.80
C PHE A 328 -13.04 12.16 -1.79
N ALA A 329 -12.95 11.52 -2.95
CA ALA A 329 -13.32 10.12 -3.12
C ALA A 329 -12.41 9.40 -4.12
N GLY A 330 -12.33 8.07 -3.96
CA GLY A 330 -11.62 7.19 -4.88
C GLY A 330 -11.46 5.79 -4.33
N THR A 331 -10.39 5.10 -4.75
CA THR A 331 -10.20 3.66 -4.51
C THR A 331 -10.07 3.31 -3.03
N GLY A 332 -9.58 4.25 -2.22
CA GLY A 332 -9.44 4.12 -0.77
C GLY A 332 -10.71 4.43 0.05
N GLY A 333 -11.75 5.01 -0.56
CA GLY A 333 -12.98 5.42 0.13
C GLY A 333 -13.27 6.91 -0.05
N LEU A 334 -13.72 7.58 1.02
CA LEU A 334 -13.98 9.02 1.01
C LEU A 334 -13.51 9.73 2.28
N PHE A 335 -13.20 11.01 2.17
CA PHE A 335 -12.88 11.87 3.32
C PHE A 335 -13.25 13.33 3.03
N ALA A 336 -13.31 14.16 4.07
CA ALA A 336 -13.43 15.60 3.90
C ALA A 336 -12.29 16.37 4.56
N ALA A 337 -11.95 17.52 3.98
CA ALA A 337 -10.96 18.43 4.48
C ALA A 337 -11.44 19.88 4.39
N GLU A 338 -11.07 20.67 5.40
CA GLU A 338 -11.08 22.11 5.33
C GLU A 338 -9.83 22.56 4.58
N VAL A 339 -10.02 23.32 3.49
CA VAL A 339 -8.95 23.71 2.57
C VAL A 339 -8.79 25.23 2.59
N ASP A 340 -7.59 25.71 2.93
CA ASP A 340 -7.20 27.10 2.65
C ASP A 340 -6.86 27.19 1.17
N GLU A 341 -7.82 27.69 0.38
CA GLU A 341 -7.73 27.72 -1.07
C GLU A 341 -6.57 28.61 -1.54
N LYS A 342 -6.17 29.63 -0.77
CA LYS A 342 -5.04 30.49 -1.12
C LYS A 342 -3.72 29.80 -0.86
N ALA A 343 -3.61 29.10 0.27
CA ALA A 343 -2.42 28.32 0.61
C ALA A 343 -2.21 27.19 -0.42
N VAL A 344 -3.29 26.49 -0.81
CA VAL A 344 -3.25 25.49 -1.88
C VAL A 344 -2.90 26.13 -3.22
N ALA A 345 -3.48 27.29 -3.55
CA ALA A 345 -3.21 27.97 -4.79
C ALA A 345 -1.73 28.36 -4.96
N ALA A 346 -1.05 28.67 -3.85
CA ALA A 346 0.36 29.05 -3.80
C ALA A 346 1.33 27.86 -3.87
N LEU A 347 0.86 26.61 -3.77
CA LEU A 347 1.72 25.45 -3.88
C LEU A 347 2.27 25.29 -5.31
N PRO A 348 3.50 24.78 -5.48
CA PRO A 348 4.05 24.44 -6.79
C PRO A 348 3.10 23.52 -7.58
N ARG A 349 2.80 23.91 -8.82
CA ARG A 349 1.80 23.24 -9.68
C ARG A 349 2.34 22.14 -10.57
N ASP A 350 3.65 21.99 -10.63
CA ASP A 350 4.27 20.97 -11.47
C ASP A 350 3.70 19.60 -11.07
N ALA A 351 3.16 18.89 -12.06
CA ALA A 351 2.56 17.58 -11.85
C ALA A 351 3.62 16.63 -11.26
N TRP A 352 3.23 15.89 -10.21
CA TRP A 352 4.08 14.88 -9.56
C TRP A 352 4.84 13.96 -10.55
N PRO A 353 4.27 13.54 -11.69
CA PRO A 353 4.95 12.65 -12.65
C PRO A 353 6.12 13.28 -13.42
N LYS A 354 6.32 14.62 -13.39
CA LYS A 354 7.43 15.28 -14.11
C LYS A 354 8.74 15.32 -13.33
N LEU A 355 8.70 14.93 -12.05
CA LEU A 355 9.89 14.71 -11.24
C LEU A 355 10.23 13.23 -11.37
N PHE A 356 11.31 12.90 -12.06
CA PHE A 356 11.78 11.51 -12.22
C PHE A 356 12.03 10.89 -10.82
N ALA A 357 11.03 10.21 -10.27
CA ALA A 357 11.14 9.40 -9.07
C ALA A 357 11.20 7.93 -9.52
N PRO A 358 12.29 7.19 -9.27
CA PRO A 358 12.47 5.82 -9.75
C PRO A 358 11.58 4.78 -9.02
N GLY A 359 10.32 5.13 -8.71
CA GLY A 359 9.46 4.38 -7.81
C GLY A 359 9.86 4.54 -6.33
N PRO A 360 9.19 3.82 -5.42
CA PRO A 360 9.49 3.91 -3.99
C PRO A 360 10.93 3.47 -3.68
N LEU A 361 11.60 4.14 -2.73
CA LEU A 361 13.00 3.85 -2.36
C LEU A 361 13.17 2.54 -1.57
N THR A 362 12.06 1.97 -1.13
CA THR A 362 11.98 0.70 -0.39
C THR A 362 10.69 -0.01 -0.80
N ARG A 363 10.53 -1.26 -0.38
CA ARG A 363 9.33 -2.07 -0.61
C ARG A 363 8.54 -2.27 0.68
N SER A 364 7.31 -2.75 0.56
CA SER A 364 6.58 -3.30 1.70
C SER A 364 7.20 -4.64 2.11
N ALA A 365 7.20 -4.94 3.41
CA ALA A 365 7.48 -6.31 3.88
C ALA A 365 6.30 -7.21 3.48
N PRO A 366 6.53 -8.52 3.25
CA PRO A 366 5.42 -9.45 3.04
C PRO A 366 4.40 -9.33 4.17
N TRP A 367 3.13 -9.23 3.81
CA TRP A 367 2.07 -9.10 4.80
C TRP A 367 1.94 -10.37 5.62
N GLU A 368 1.45 -10.24 6.84
CA GLU A 368 1.12 -11.42 7.63
C GLU A 368 -0.03 -12.19 6.98
N LEU A 369 0.02 -13.51 7.10
CA LEU A 369 -1.05 -14.37 6.64
C LEU A 369 -2.35 -13.99 7.39
N PRO A 370 -3.44 -13.72 6.67
CA PRO A 370 -4.69 -13.24 7.27
C PRO A 370 -5.41 -14.31 8.11
N PHE A 371 -5.07 -15.59 7.92
CA PHE A 371 -5.62 -16.71 8.67
C PHE A 371 -4.52 -17.74 8.97
N PRO A 372 -4.67 -18.53 10.05
CA PRO A 372 -3.72 -19.59 10.36
C PRO A 372 -3.78 -20.68 9.28
N ILE A 373 -2.63 -20.97 8.66
CA ILE A 373 -2.53 -22.08 7.72
C ILE A 373 -2.70 -23.39 8.51
N PRO A 374 -3.66 -24.26 8.15
CA PRO A 374 -3.79 -25.54 8.82
C PRO A 374 -2.53 -26.38 8.59
N PRO A 375 -2.16 -27.26 9.54
CA PRO A 375 -1.12 -28.23 9.26
C PRO A 375 -1.51 -29.05 8.03
N VAL A 376 -0.66 -28.98 7.00
CA VAL A 376 -0.84 -29.69 5.73
C VAL A 376 -1.11 -31.18 5.98
N HIS A 377 -0.32 -31.78 6.88
CA HIS A 377 -0.56 -33.11 7.40
C HIS A 377 -1.70 -33.05 8.42
N GLY A 378 -2.88 -33.54 8.01
CA GLY A 378 -4.09 -33.45 8.83
C GLY A 378 -5.05 -32.34 8.41
N LEU A 379 -4.93 -31.83 7.18
CA LEU A 379 -5.94 -30.97 6.57
C LEU A 379 -7.31 -31.64 6.68
N SER A 380 -8.26 -30.96 7.34
CA SER A 380 -9.57 -31.53 7.63
C SER A 380 -10.58 -31.18 6.55
N ARG A 381 -11.56 -32.07 6.36
CA ARG A 381 -12.70 -31.82 5.47
C ARG A 381 -13.49 -30.58 5.88
N ALA A 382 -13.70 -30.40 7.18
CA ALA A 382 -14.41 -29.25 7.73
C ALA A 382 -13.74 -27.91 7.40
N TRP A 383 -12.41 -27.87 7.29
CA TRP A 383 -11.70 -26.65 6.91
C TRP A 383 -11.88 -26.32 5.42
N LEU A 384 -11.89 -27.33 4.55
CA LEU A 384 -12.09 -27.11 3.10
C LEU A 384 -13.55 -26.77 2.77
N GLU A 385 -14.50 -27.34 3.50
CA GLU A 385 -15.94 -27.11 3.36
C GLU A 385 -16.43 -25.87 4.14
N ASP A 386 -15.52 -25.01 4.57
CA ASP A 386 -15.87 -23.69 5.09
C ASP A 386 -16.65 -22.88 4.03
N GLU A 387 -17.60 -22.07 4.48
CA GLU A 387 -18.47 -21.26 3.62
C GLU A 387 -17.67 -20.26 2.77
N ASP A 388 -16.55 -19.77 3.31
CA ASP A 388 -15.66 -18.82 2.65
C ASP A 388 -14.63 -19.51 1.72
N LEU A 389 -14.71 -20.83 1.51
CA LEU A 389 -13.85 -21.58 0.60
C LEU A 389 -14.67 -22.36 -0.43
N PHE A 390 -14.80 -23.68 -0.30
CA PHE A 390 -15.53 -24.51 -1.27
C PHE A 390 -17.01 -24.68 -0.92
N GLY A 391 -17.41 -24.32 0.30
CA GLY A 391 -18.77 -24.46 0.80
C GLY A 391 -19.11 -25.85 1.32
N ALA A 392 -20.28 -25.94 1.96
CA ALA A 392 -20.75 -27.16 2.60
C ALA A 392 -20.86 -28.33 1.61
N ASP A 393 -20.44 -29.52 2.05
CA ASP A 393 -20.48 -30.76 1.27
C ASP A 393 -19.68 -30.76 -0.05
N ALA A 394 -18.78 -29.79 -0.26
CA ALA A 394 -18.02 -29.70 -1.49
C ALA A 394 -16.98 -30.83 -1.66
N CYS A 395 -16.37 -31.30 -0.58
CA CYS A 395 -15.36 -32.34 -0.64
C CYS A 395 -16.02 -33.72 -0.68
N ARG A 396 -15.71 -34.53 -1.70
CA ARG A 396 -16.31 -35.86 -1.87
C ARG A 396 -15.28 -36.97 -1.65
N PRO A 397 -15.34 -37.70 -0.52
CA PRO A 397 -14.46 -38.83 -0.28
C PRO A 397 -14.70 -39.98 -1.26
N LEU A 398 -13.62 -40.60 -1.72
CA LEU A 398 -13.65 -41.79 -2.57
C LEU A 398 -13.64 -43.05 -1.70
N PRO A 399 -14.57 -44.00 -1.92
CA PRO A 399 -14.44 -45.34 -1.37
C PRO A 399 -13.08 -45.94 -1.76
N GLN A 400 -12.43 -46.65 -0.83
CA GLN A 400 -11.09 -47.24 -1.08
C GLN A 400 -11.03 -48.14 -2.33
N ALA A 401 -12.15 -48.78 -2.70
CA ALA A 401 -12.27 -49.59 -3.91
C ALA A 401 -12.27 -48.78 -5.23
N GLN A 402 -12.57 -47.48 -5.16
CA GLN A 402 -12.59 -46.57 -6.31
C GLN A 402 -11.27 -45.81 -6.49
N ILE A 403 -10.37 -45.86 -5.50
CA ILE A 403 -9.03 -45.26 -5.62
C ILE A 403 -8.15 -46.20 -6.46
N PRO A 404 -7.63 -45.77 -7.62
CA PRO A 404 -6.82 -46.62 -8.48
C PRO A 404 -5.59 -47.21 -7.77
N SER A 405 -5.16 -48.39 -8.23
CA SER A 405 -4.00 -49.10 -7.67
C SER A 405 -2.67 -48.39 -7.93
N GLU A 406 -2.67 -47.53 -8.93
CA GLU A 406 -1.59 -46.67 -9.39
C GLU A 406 -1.30 -45.54 -8.39
N VAL A 407 -2.29 -45.16 -7.55
CA VAL A 407 -2.08 -44.27 -6.41
C VAL A 407 -1.46 -45.06 -5.28
N ARG A 408 -0.13 -45.09 -5.24
CA ARG A 408 0.69 -45.80 -4.23
C ARG A 408 1.09 -44.91 -3.07
N HIS A 409 1.07 -43.59 -3.25
CA HIS A 409 1.36 -42.64 -2.18
C HIS A 409 0.30 -42.73 -1.08
N GLU A 410 0.70 -43.20 0.11
CA GLU A 410 -0.24 -43.56 1.19
C GLU A 410 -1.05 -42.35 1.68
N GLU A 411 -0.40 -41.20 1.86
CA GLU A 411 -1.07 -39.98 2.30
C GLU A 411 -2.11 -39.50 1.28
N THR A 412 -1.82 -39.61 -0.01
CA THR A 412 -2.79 -39.29 -1.08
C THR A 412 -4.00 -40.21 -1.03
N ARG A 413 -3.80 -41.53 -0.84
CA ARG A 413 -4.92 -42.48 -0.69
C ARG A 413 -5.76 -42.19 0.53
N ARG A 414 -5.12 -41.83 1.65
CA ARG A 414 -5.81 -41.44 2.89
C ARG A 414 -6.63 -40.17 2.68
N PHE A 415 -6.01 -39.13 2.12
CA PHE A 415 -6.68 -37.86 1.84
C PHE A 415 -7.91 -38.06 0.95
N LEU A 416 -7.77 -38.76 -0.19
CA LEU A 416 -8.88 -39.02 -1.10
C LEU A 416 -10.00 -39.83 -0.43
N GLY A 417 -9.69 -40.74 0.49
CA GLY A 417 -10.67 -41.60 1.14
C GLY A 417 -11.34 -41.01 2.39
N GLU A 418 -10.67 -40.11 3.11
CA GLU A 418 -11.16 -39.54 4.37
C GLU A 418 -11.66 -38.10 4.21
N VAL A 419 -10.94 -37.28 3.44
CA VAL A 419 -11.24 -35.86 3.22
C VAL A 419 -12.01 -35.67 1.92
N GLY A 420 -11.49 -36.24 0.83
CA GLY A 420 -12.07 -36.14 -0.51
C GLY A 420 -11.56 -34.97 -1.34
N TRP A 421 -11.90 -34.99 -2.63
CA TRP A 421 -11.57 -33.91 -3.57
C TRP A 421 -12.76 -32.94 -3.69
N PRO A 422 -12.54 -31.61 -3.70
CA PRO A 422 -13.62 -30.66 -3.82
C PRO A 422 -14.26 -30.68 -5.22
N ILE A 423 -15.58 -30.57 -5.27
CA ILE A 423 -16.31 -30.16 -6.47
C ILE A 423 -16.29 -28.64 -6.51
N SER A 424 -15.89 -28.07 -7.65
CA SER A 424 -15.78 -26.61 -7.80
C SER A 424 -16.15 -26.18 -9.22
N GLN A 425 -16.87 -25.07 -9.33
CA GLN A 425 -17.23 -24.42 -10.60
C GLN A 425 -16.42 -23.13 -10.83
N GLY A 426 -15.15 -23.11 -10.39
CA GLY A 426 -14.25 -21.98 -10.59
C GLY A 426 -13.80 -21.28 -9.30
N VAL A 427 -14.13 -21.81 -8.12
CA VAL A 427 -13.60 -21.30 -6.85
C VAL A 427 -12.07 -21.38 -6.89
N CYS A 428 -11.39 -20.25 -6.64
CA CYS A 428 -9.94 -20.07 -6.82
C CYS A 428 -9.43 -20.51 -8.22
N GLY A 429 -10.25 -20.46 -9.27
CA GLY A 429 -9.90 -20.95 -10.60
C GLY A 429 -9.90 -22.48 -10.74
N LEU A 430 -10.27 -23.24 -9.71
CA LEU A 430 -10.42 -24.69 -9.80
C LEU A 430 -11.77 -25.06 -10.41
N TYR A 431 -11.75 -25.82 -11.52
CA TYR A 431 -12.92 -26.43 -12.13
C TYR A 431 -12.83 -27.94 -11.98
N ALA A 432 -13.57 -28.48 -11.02
CA ALA A 432 -13.54 -29.89 -10.65
C ALA A 432 -14.96 -30.47 -10.59
N THR A 433 -15.17 -31.58 -11.27
CA THR A 433 -16.41 -32.37 -11.21
C THR A 433 -16.35 -33.41 -10.11
N ASP A 434 -17.50 -34.02 -9.80
CA ASP A 434 -17.59 -35.10 -8.83
C ASP A 434 -16.68 -36.28 -9.17
N LEU A 435 -15.59 -36.43 -8.40
CA LEU A 435 -14.56 -37.43 -8.62
C LEU A 435 -15.09 -38.88 -8.42
N PRO A 436 -15.97 -39.18 -7.44
CA PRO A 436 -16.69 -40.45 -7.39
C PRO A 436 -17.41 -40.86 -8.67
N SER A 437 -18.01 -39.91 -9.39
CA SER A 437 -18.71 -40.16 -10.65
C SER A 437 -17.77 -40.22 -11.85
N GLY A 438 -16.74 -39.35 -11.87
CA GLY A 438 -15.81 -39.19 -12.98
C GLY A 438 -14.61 -40.15 -12.96
N GLY A 439 -14.13 -40.52 -11.78
CA GLY A 439 -12.97 -41.37 -11.53
C GLY A 439 -11.62 -40.71 -11.81
N LEU A 440 -10.55 -41.31 -11.27
CA LEU A 440 -9.17 -41.03 -11.65
C LEU A 440 -8.72 -42.04 -12.71
N HIS A 441 -8.18 -41.56 -13.83
CA HIS A 441 -7.81 -42.39 -14.98
C HIS A 441 -6.31 -42.28 -15.30
N PRO A 442 -5.58 -43.39 -15.40
CA PRO A 442 -4.18 -43.38 -15.83
C PRO A 442 -4.00 -42.69 -17.19
N VAL A 443 -2.95 -41.89 -17.31
CA VAL A 443 -2.57 -41.20 -18.55
C VAL A 443 -1.48 -42.04 -19.24
N GLY A 444 -1.89 -42.84 -20.22
CA GLY A 444 -1.00 -43.80 -20.88
C GLY A 444 -0.42 -44.82 -19.90
N ASP A 445 0.82 -45.25 -20.14
CA ASP A 445 1.55 -46.21 -19.28
C ASP A 445 2.35 -45.50 -18.15
N SER A 446 1.95 -44.29 -17.76
CA SER A 446 2.65 -43.48 -16.77
C SER A 446 2.06 -43.64 -15.35
N THR A 447 2.75 -43.09 -14.35
CA THR A 447 2.20 -42.97 -12.98
C THR A 447 1.24 -41.80 -12.83
N LEU A 448 0.97 -41.05 -13.91
CA LEU A 448 0.10 -39.88 -13.88
C LEU A 448 -1.36 -40.28 -14.07
N LEU A 449 -2.24 -39.67 -13.28
CA LEU A 449 -3.68 -39.84 -13.36
C LEU A 449 -4.34 -38.51 -13.70
N SER A 450 -5.29 -38.57 -14.62
CA SER A 450 -6.23 -37.48 -14.94
C SER A 450 -7.53 -37.65 -14.17
N GLY A 451 -8.32 -36.58 -14.07
CA GLY A 451 -9.63 -36.60 -13.40
C GLY A 451 -9.79 -35.57 -12.28
N LEU A 452 -8.68 -34.96 -11.81
CA LEU A 452 -8.73 -33.88 -10.81
C LEU A 452 -9.43 -32.60 -11.31
N GLY A 453 -9.56 -32.42 -12.62
CA GLY A 453 -10.19 -31.25 -13.23
C GLY A 453 -9.17 -30.31 -13.86
N GLN A 454 -9.44 -29.01 -13.75
CA GLN A 454 -8.67 -27.94 -14.37
C GLN A 454 -8.41 -26.79 -13.39
N PHE A 455 -7.30 -26.10 -13.56
CA PHE A 455 -7.01 -24.82 -12.92
C PHE A 455 -6.91 -23.74 -14.01
N GLY A 456 -7.85 -22.81 -14.01
CA GLY A 456 -8.13 -21.96 -15.16
C GLY A 456 -8.36 -22.81 -16.42
N ALA A 457 -7.60 -22.54 -17.48
CA ALA A 457 -7.66 -23.30 -18.73
C ALA A 457 -6.73 -24.55 -18.77
N ARG A 458 -5.99 -24.84 -17.69
CA ARG A 458 -4.91 -25.85 -17.65
C ARG A 458 -5.39 -27.11 -16.95
N LYS A 459 -4.92 -28.29 -17.38
CA LYS A 459 -5.34 -29.59 -16.81
C LYS A 459 -4.52 -29.94 -15.57
N LEU A 460 -5.19 -30.52 -14.57
CA LEU A 460 -4.56 -31.05 -13.36
C LEU A 460 -4.37 -32.57 -13.47
N TRP A 461 -3.18 -33.03 -13.10
CA TRP A 461 -2.81 -34.44 -13.01
C TRP A 461 -2.30 -34.77 -11.61
N LEU A 462 -2.46 -36.03 -11.22
CA LEU A 462 -1.93 -36.58 -9.97
C LEU A 462 -0.82 -37.58 -10.32
N ASP A 463 0.38 -37.43 -9.77
CA ASP A 463 1.36 -38.51 -9.79
C ASP A 463 1.05 -39.50 -8.67
N GLY A 464 0.58 -40.70 -9.02
CA GLY A 464 0.20 -41.72 -8.07
C GLY A 464 1.34 -42.22 -7.18
N THR A 465 2.60 -42.04 -7.57
CA THR A 465 3.75 -42.51 -6.78
C THR A 465 4.22 -41.49 -5.75
N SER A 466 4.34 -40.23 -6.14
CA SER A 466 4.80 -39.14 -5.26
C SER A 466 3.67 -38.42 -4.53
N GLY A 467 2.44 -38.50 -5.03
CA GLY A 467 1.31 -37.71 -4.55
C GLY A 467 1.30 -36.27 -5.06
N HIS A 468 2.26 -35.88 -5.91
CA HIS A 468 2.33 -34.54 -6.49
C HIS A 468 1.10 -34.23 -7.35
N VAL A 469 0.61 -33.01 -7.22
CA VAL A 469 -0.34 -32.41 -8.15
C VAL A 469 0.45 -31.65 -9.20
N LEU A 470 0.22 -31.98 -10.46
CA LEU A 470 0.91 -31.41 -11.60
C LEU A 470 -0.05 -30.65 -12.51
N ILE A 471 0.41 -29.59 -13.14
CA ILE A 471 -0.35 -28.79 -14.10
C ILE A 471 0.25 -28.88 -15.50
N ALA A 472 -0.61 -29.01 -16.51
CA ALA A 472 -0.22 -29.10 -17.92
C ALA A 472 -1.08 -28.21 -18.81
N ASP A 473 -0.45 -27.52 -19.75
CA ASP A 473 -1.14 -26.67 -20.73
C ASP A 473 -2.04 -27.50 -21.68
N ARG A 474 -3.16 -26.88 -22.08
CA ARG A 474 -4.17 -27.50 -22.95
C ARG A 474 -3.67 -27.74 -24.38
N ALA A 475 -2.67 -26.95 -24.82
CA ALA A 475 -2.09 -27.04 -26.15
C ALA A 475 -0.99 -28.11 -26.19
N GLY A 476 -1.32 -29.26 -26.77
CA GLY A 476 -0.39 -30.37 -26.93
C GLY A 476 0.82 -29.99 -27.78
N ALA A 477 2.00 -29.97 -27.15
CA ALA A 477 3.26 -30.56 -27.63
C ALA A 477 4.38 -30.17 -26.62
N GLU A 478 4.94 -31.17 -25.96
CA GLU A 478 6.31 -31.15 -25.39
C GLU A 478 6.66 -30.29 -24.15
N ARG A 479 5.73 -29.63 -23.46
CA ARG A 479 6.05 -29.09 -22.12
C ARG A 479 5.81 -30.14 -21.04
N ARG A 480 6.88 -30.48 -20.29
CA ARG A 480 6.78 -31.31 -19.08
C ARG A 480 5.81 -30.64 -18.10
N PRO A 481 4.92 -31.40 -17.45
CA PRO A 481 4.00 -30.82 -16.48
C PRO A 481 4.77 -30.20 -15.32
N HIS A 482 4.26 -29.10 -14.79
CA HIS A 482 4.88 -28.35 -13.69
C HIS A 482 4.26 -28.75 -12.36
N LEU A 483 5.03 -28.62 -11.28
CA LEU A 483 4.57 -28.95 -9.93
C LEU A 483 3.61 -27.86 -9.45
N ALA A 484 2.33 -28.20 -9.28
CA ALA A 484 1.34 -27.30 -8.71
C ALA A 484 1.25 -27.45 -7.18
N GLY A 485 1.53 -28.64 -6.67
CA GLY A 485 1.64 -28.92 -5.23
C GLY A 485 2.37 -30.24 -4.97
N SER A 486 3.19 -30.27 -3.93
CA SER A 486 3.94 -31.44 -3.45
C SER A 486 3.03 -32.50 -2.80
N SER A 487 1.75 -32.17 -2.57
CA SER A 487 0.69 -33.11 -2.22
C SER A 487 -0.67 -32.52 -2.58
N ILE A 488 -1.73 -33.33 -2.56
CA ILE A 488 -3.11 -32.85 -2.69
C ILE A 488 -3.43 -31.81 -1.60
N GLY A 489 -3.03 -32.08 -0.35
CA GLY A 489 -3.27 -31.16 0.77
C GLY A 489 -2.59 -29.81 0.57
N GLN A 490 -1.31 -29.80 0.16
CA GLN A 490 -0.60 -28.55 -0.12
C GLN A 490 -1.22 -27.79 -1.28
N PHE A 491 -1.56 -28.47 -2.38
CA PHE A 491 -2.20 -27.83 -3.52
C PHE A 491 -3.51 -27.12 -3.11
N LEU A 492 -4.35 -27.78 -2.32
CA LEU A 492 -5.62 -27.21 -1.86
C LEU A 492 -5.41 -26.04 -0.88
N VAL A 493 -4.39 -26.11 -0.01
CA VAL A 493 -4.03 -24.97 0.86
C VAL A 493 -3.50 -23.80 0.03
N LEU A 494 -2.67 -24.03 -0.99
CA LEU A 494 -2.23 -22.98 -1.92
C LEU A 494 -3.42 -22.32 -2.63
N LEU A 495 -4.39 -23.11 -3.11
CA LEU A 495 -5.62 -22.58 -3.70
C LEU A 495 -6.44 -21.75 -2.73
N ALA A 496 -6.57 -22.18 -1.47
CA ALA A 496 -7.27 -21.42 -0.44
C ALA A 496 -6.55 -20.09 -0.12
N VAL A 497 -5.21 -20.10 -0.02
CA VAL A 497 -4.43 -18.86 0.14
C VAL A 497 -4.62 -17.94 -1.06
N TYR A 498 -4.64 -18.50 -2.28
CA TYR A 498 -4.89 -17.74 -3.50
C TYR A 498 -6.29 -17.14 -3.54
N HIS A 499 -7.30 -17.94 -3.15
CA HIS A 499 -8.69 -17.49 -3.02
C HIS A 499 -8.82 -16.32 -2.08
N VAL A 500 -8.21 -16.42 -0.90
CA VAL A 500 -8.26 -15.33 0.08
C VAL A 500 -7.54 -14.10 -0.49
N ALA A 501 -6.40 -14.24 -1.14
CA ALA A 501 -5.73 -13.10 -1.77
C ALA A 501 -6.60 -12.42 -2.85
N LEU A 502 -7.38 -13.18 -3.62
CA LEU A 502 -8.25 -12.66 -4.68
C LEU A 502 -9.62 -12.16 -4.20
N GLY A 503 -10.18 -12.81 -3.18
CA GLY A 503 -11.53 -12.52 -2.66
C GLY A 503 -11.55 -11.48 -1.55
N THR A 504 -10.39 -11.06 -1.05
CA THR A 504 -10.32 -10.10 0.04
C THR A 504 -10.30 -8.67 -0.46
N THR A 505 -10.98 -7.80 0.28
CA THR A 505 -10.92 -6.33 0.13
C THR A 505 -9.63 -5.74 0.71
N PHE A 506 -8.55 -6.50 0.67
CA PHE A 506 -7.27 -6.20 1.30
C PHE A 506 -6.52 -5.04 0.65
N THR A 507 -6.82 -4.71 -0.60
CA THR A 507 -6.18 -3.61 -1.31
C THR A 507 -7.13 -2.43 -1.48
N ALA A 508 -6.54 -1.23 -1.42
CA ALA A 508 -7.17 0.06 -1.65
C ALA A 508 -6.75 0.69 -2.99
N GLY A 509 -5.95 -0.01 -3.80
CA GLY A 509 -5.51 0.42 -5.13
C GLY A 509 -4.31 -0.37 -5.64
N ASP A 510 -3.85 -0.03 -6.84
CA ASP A 510 -2.87 -0.81 -7.61
C ASP A 510 -1.54 -1.01 -6.88
N VAL A 511 -1.08 0.00 -6.14
CA VAL A 511 0.17 -0.06 -5.37
C VAL A 511 0.17 -1.24 -4.39
N GLU A 512 -0.95 -1.52 -3.72
CA GLU A 512 -1.07 -2.66 -2.81
C GLU A 512 -1.24 -4.00 -3.54
N LEU A 513 -1.71 -4.01 -4.79
CA LEU A 513 -1.82 -5.25 -5.58
C LEU A 513 -0.43 -5.82 -5.89
N TYR A 514 0.56 -4.97 -6.17
CA TYR A 514 1.96 -5.41 -6.32
C TYR A 514 2.51 -6.01 -5.02
N ASP A 515 2.31 -5.35 -3.88
CA ASP A 515 2.75 -5.86 -2.58
C ASP A 515 1.99 -7.14 -2.17
N MET A 516 0.71 -7.26 -2.53
CA MET A 516 -0.09 -8.45 -2.33
C MET A 516 0.45 -9.62 -3.14
N ALA A 517 0.81 -9.41 -4.41
CA ALA A 517 1.40 -10.46 -5.25
C ALA A 517 2.74 -10.97 -4.65
N GLU A 518 3.58 -10.07 -4.13
CA GLU A 518 4.82 -10.46 -3.44
C GLU A 518 4.56 -11.15 -2.10
N SER A 519 3.55 -10.72 -1.35
CA SER A 519 3.11 -11.36 -0.10
C SER A 519 2.59 -12.77 -0.38
N LEU A 520 1.77 -12.94 -1.43
CA LEU A 520 1.26 -14.22 -1.89
C LEU A 520 2.39 -15.19 -2.25
N LYS A 521 3.44 -14.73 -2.96
CA LYS A 521 4.66 -15.53 -3.22
C LYS A 521 5.31 -15.99 -1.91
N ALA A 522 5.43 -15.12 -0.91
CA ALA A 522 6.01 -15.46 0.40
C ALA A 522 5.14 -16.46 1.17
N TRP A 523 3.81 -16.30 1.11
CA TRP A 523 2.84 -17.22 1.71
C TRP A 523 2.91 -18.60 1.06
N PHE A 524 3.00 -18.67 -0.26
CA PHE A 524 3.16 -19.91 -1.01
C PHE A 524 4.42 -20.67 -0.60
N ARG A 525 5.56 -19.96 -0.45
CA ARG A 525 6.80 -20.57 0.05
C ARG A 525 6.68 -21.14 1.47
N THR A 526 5.77 -20.61 2.28
CA THR A 526 5.51 -21.12 3.64
C THR A 526 4.71 -22.42 3.61
N VAL A 527 3.80 -22.59 2.65
CA VAL A 527 2.96 -23.79 2.48
C VAL A 527 3.72 -24.91 1.76
N ASP A 528 4.34 -24.57 0.63
CA ASP A 528 4.98 -25.51 -0.28
C ASP A 528 6.11 -24.83 -1.05
N PRO A 529 7.35 -24.83 -0.51
CA PRO A 529 8.49 -24.20 -1.15
C PRO A 529 8.76 -24.69 -2.58
N SER A 530 8.55 -25.99 -2.83
CA SER A 530 8.84 -26.60 -4.14
C SER A 530 7.82 -26.21 -5.19
N ALA A 531 6.53 -26.14 -4.83
CA ALA A 531 5.51 -25.66 -5.74
C ALA A 531 5.60 -24.13 -5.95
N ALA A 532 5.92 -23.37 -4.91
CA ALA A 532 6.04 -21.90 -4.99
C ALA A 532 7.13 -21.42 -5.97
N GLU A 533 8.19 -22.21 -6.17
CA GLU A 533 9.25 -21.96 -7.15
C GLU A 533 8.95 -22.55 -8.54
N SER A 534 7.79 -23.18 -8.71
CA SER A 534 7.41 -23.82 -9.97
C SER A 534 6.80 -22.83 -10.97
N PRO A 535 7.07 -22.96 -12.28
CA PRO A 535 6.39 -22.20 -13.33
C PRO A 535 4.86 -22.37 -13.38
N ALA A 536 4.31 -23.31 -12.61
CA ALA A 536 2.88 -23.49 -12.43
C ALA A 536 2.17 -22.19 -11.98
N TRP A 537 2.83 -21.39 -11.13
CA TRP A 537 2.23 -20.23 -10.47
C TRP A 537 2.79 -18.88 -10.94
N GLU A 538 3.90 -18.85 -11.68
CA GLU A 538 4.52 -17.60 -12.18
C GLU A 538 3.52 -16.68 -12.88
N GLY A 539 2.73 -17.23 -13.81
CA GLY A 539 1.72 -16.45 -14.54
C GLY A 539 0.55 -15.94 -13.69
N GLU A 540 0.26 -16.59 -12.56
CA GLU A 540 -0.76 -16.14 -11.60
C GLU A 540 -0.25 -14.96 -10.77
N PHE A 541 1.05 -14.96 -10.43
CA PHE A 541 1.66 -13.84 -9.73
C PHE A 541 1.92 -12.64 -10.62
N ASP A 542 2.42 -12.87 -11.85
CA ASP A 542 2.77 -11.79 -12.78
C ASP A 542 1.53 -11.07 -13.33
N ASN A 543 0.38 -11.77 -13.42
CA ASN A 543 -0.89 -11.19 -13.84
C ASN A 543 -1.89 -11.01 -12.68
N PHE A 544 -1.40 -10.98 -11.44
CA PHE A 544 -2.27 -10.96 -10.25
C PHE A 544 -3.28 -9.82 -10.28
N GLU A 545 -2.87 -8.62 -10.71
CA GLU A 545 -3.74 -7.45 -10.85
C GLU A 545 -4.95 -7.74 -11.77
N SER A 546 -4.70 -8.28 -12.97
CA SER A 546 -5.76 -8.63 -13.92
C SER A 546 -6.69 -9.70 -13.34
N VAL A 547 -6.13 -10.73 -12.72
CA VAL A 547 -6.92 -11.82 -12.13
C VAL A 547 -7.76 -11.31 -10.96
N TYR A 548 -7.22 -10.43 -10.12
CA TYR A 548 -7.93 -9.83 -8.99
C TYR A 548 -9.18 -9.07 -9.43
N TYR A 549 -9.05 -8.21 -10.46
CA TYR A 549 -10.19 -7.46 -10.98
C TYR A 549 -11.25 -8.37 -11.63
N ASP A 550 -10.83 -9.39 -12.37
CA ASP A 550 -11.75 -10.37 -12.96
C ASP A 550 -12.45 -11.20 -11.87
N TYR A 551 -11.73 -11.58 -10.81
CA TYR A 551 -12.26 -12.40 -9.72
C TYR A 551 -13.32 -11.66 -8.90
N GLY A 552 -13.07 -10.39 -8.56
CA GLY A 552 -14.03 -9.55 -7.81
C GLY A 552 -15.30 -9.20 -8.58
N SER A 553 -15.29 -9.31 -9.91
CA SER A 553 -16.48 -9.11 -10.76
C SER A 553 -17.45 -10.31 -10.77
N GLN A 554 -17.01 -11.45 -10.25
CA GLN A 554 -17.81 -12.67 -10.12
C GLN A 554 -18.25 -12.83 -8.66
N GLU A 555 -19.30 -12.11 -8.25
CA GLU A 555 -19.91 -12.45 -6.95
C GLU A 555 -20.43 -13.90 -7.00
N PRO A 556 -20.17 -14.72 -5.95
CA PRO A 556 -20.72 -16.06 -5.89
C PRO A 556 -22.25 -15.97 -5.75
N SER A 557 -22.94 -16.52 -6.75
CA SER A 557 -24.41 -16.67 -6.81
C SER A 557 -24.97 -17.69 -5.83
#